data_AF-A0A7V9CPN8-F1
#
_entry.id   AF-A0A7V9CPN8-F1
#
_cell.length_a   1.000
_cell.length_b   1.000
_cell.length_c   1.000
_cell.angle_alpha   90.00
_cell.angle_beta   90.00
_cell.angle_gamma   90.00
#
_symmetry.space_group_name_H-M   'P 1'
#
loop_
_entity.id
_entity.type
_entity.pdbx_description
1 polymer ?
#
loop_
_entity_poly.entity_id
_entity_poly.type
_entity_poly.pdbx_seq_one_letter_code
_entity_poly.pdbx_strand_id
1 'polypeptide(L)'
;VGLAFNRTGLLEFRNADLQKALSTDRAGVLALFQGAGTGAGAFDRVTTAISNYTAGGGLIPTAQTRLSNQLGKVANRIAELERRLAIRKEALHKEFIATDLAIAQLNASMGQLGSLGNSVSKF
;
A
#
# COMPACT_ATOMS: atom_id res chain seq x y z
N VAL A 1 -6.16 -44.52 -6.20
CA VAL A 1 -6.08 -44.55 -4.72
C VAL A 1 -7.29 -43.89 -4.03
N GLY A 2 -8.46 -43.77 -4.67
CA GLY A 2 -9.66 -43.21 -4.04
C GLY A 2 -9.74 -41.68 -3.97
N LEU A 3 -8.94 -40.96 -4.75
CA LEU A 3 -9.07 -39.51 -4.96
C LEU A 3 -9.19 -39.23 -6.45
N ALA A 4 -10.12 -38.35 -6.83
CA ALA A 4 -10.29 -37.86 -8.19
C ALA A 4 -10.57 -36.35 -8.18
N PHE A 5 -10.22 -35.66 -9.26
CA PHE A 5 -10.68 -34.29 -9.49
C PHE A 5 -12.00 -34.32 -10.25
N ASN A 6 -13.00 -33.61 -9.75
CA ASN A 6 -14.22 -33.37 -10.50
C ASN A 6 -13.98 -32.28 -11.57
N ARG A 7 -14.99 -32.00 -12.40
CA ARG A 7 -14.91 -30.99 -13.47
C ARG A 7 -14.65 -29.56 -12.95
N THR A 8 -14.92 -29.31 -11.67
CA THR A 8 -14.66 -28.02 -11.02
C THR A 8 -13.29 -27.97 -10.34
N GLY A 9 -12.48 -29.03 -10.43
CA GLY A 9 -11.15 -29.11 -9.80
C GLY A 9 -11.18 -29.39 -8.29
N LEU A 10 -12.35 -29.70 -7.71
CA LEU A 10 -12.48 -30.15 -6.32
C LEU A 10 -12.11 -31.63 -6.22
N LEU A 11 -11.54 -31.99 -5.07
CA LEU A 11 -11.24 -33.38 -4.74
C LEU A 11 -12.51 -34.13 -4.34
N GLU A 12 -12.76 -35.24 -5.02
CA GLU A 12 -13.79 -36.21 -4.69
C GLU A 12 -13.13 -37.44 -4.05
N PHE A 13 -13.64 -37.86 -2.89
CA PHE A 13 -13.15 -39.03 -2.17
C PHE A 13 -14.01 -40.26 -2.47
N ARG A 14 -13.38 -41.33 -2.95
CA ARG A 14 -14.00 -42.61 -3.29
C ARG A 14 -13.46 -43.70 -2.37
N ASN A 15 -14.20 -43.97 -1.30
CA ASN A 15 -13.77 -44.90 -0.25
C ASN A 15 -13.54 -46.33 -0.76
N ALA A 16 -14.41 -46.85 -1.64
CA ALA A 16 -14.27 -48.19 -2.20
C ALA A 16 -12.95 -48.36 -2.99
N ASP A 17 -12.59 -47.36 -3.79
CA ASP A 17 -11.35 -47.35 -4.57
C ASP A 17 -10.11 -47.24 -3.68
N LEU A 18 -10.20 -46.50 -2.55
CA LEU A 18 -9.12 -46.46 -1.57
C LEU A 18 -8.96 -47.82 -0.88
N GLN A 19 -10.04 -48.43 -0.41
CA GLN A 19 -9.98 -49.74 0.26
C GLN A 19 -9.42 -50.81 -0.66
N LYS A 20 -9.85 -50.84 -1.93
CA LYS A 20 -9.29 -51.72 -2.94
C LYS A 20 -7.78 -51.50 -3.11
N ALA A 21 -7.35 -50.24 -3.29
CA ALA A 21 -5.93 -49.92 -3.43
C ALA A 21 -5.11 -50.33 -2.19
N LEU A 22 -5.63 -50.11 -0.98
CA LEU A 22 -4.98 -50.52 0.27
C LEU A 22 -4.87 -52.04 0.43
N SER A 23 -5.86 -52.80 -0.06
CA SER A 23 -5.80 -54.26 -0.07
C SER A 23 -4.83 -54.82 -1.11
N THR A 24 -4.63 -54.10 -2.22
CA THR A 24 -3.74 -54.53 -3.30
C THR A 24 -2.28 -54.18 -3.04
N ASP A 25 -2.00 -52.94 -2.64
CA ASP A 25 -0.63 -52.47 -2.37
C ASP A 25 -0.65 -51.32 -1.35
N ARG A 26 -0.69 -51.70 -0.07
CA ARG A 26 -0.66 -50.73 1.03
C ARG A 26 0.62 -49.89 1.04
N ALA A 27 1.76 -50.49 0.72
CA ALA A 27 3.06 -49.82 0.78
C ALA A 27 3.17 -48.75 -0.30
N GLY A 28 2.72 -49.04 -1.53
CA GLY A 28 2.66 -48.07 -2.62
C GLY A 28 1.70 -46.92 -2.35
N VAL A 29 0.55 -47.19 -1.72
CA VAL A 29 -0.39 -46.12 -1.30
C VAL A 29 0.24 -45.22 -0.24
N LEU A 30 0.93 -45.79 0.75
CA LEU A 30 1.67 -44.99 1.75
C LEU A 30 2.77 -44.16 1.10
N ALA A 31 3.56 -44.76 0.22
CA ALA A 31 4.63 -44.09 -0.52
C ALA A 31 4.13 -42.92 -1.37
N LEU A 32 2.94 -43.05 -1.98
CA LEU A 32 2.34 -41.97 -2.77
C LEU A 32 2.03 -40.73 -1.92
N PHE A 33 1.46 -40.94 -0.73
CA PHE A 33 0.99 -39.85 0.12
C PHE A 33 2.07 -39.26 1.02
N GLN A 34 2.86 -40.13 1.66
CA GLN A 34 3.90 -39.76 2.64
C GLN A 34 5.30 -39.70 2.03
N GLY A 35 5.48 -40.21 0.80
CA GLY A 35 6.80 -40.38 0.22
C GLY A 35 7.44 -41.71 0.59
N ALA A 36 8.53 -42.05 -0.09
CA ALA A 36 9.33 -43.23 0.21
C ALA A 36 10.82 -42.89 0.18
N GLY A 37 11.53 -43.24 1.24
CA GLY A 37 12.96 -42.91 1.40
C GLY A 37 13.18 -41.39 1.36
N THR A 38 13.93 -40.92 0.36
CA THR A 38 14.20 -39.49 0.14
C THR A 38 13.21 -38.82 -0.82
N GLY A 39 12.25 -39.56 -1.38
CA GLY A 39 11.27 -39.04 -2.33
C GLY A 39 10.05 -38.42 -1.64
N ALA A 40 9.76 -37.16 -1.94
CA ALA A 40 8.62 -36.42 -1.39
C ALA A 40 7.26 -36.94 -1.88
N GLY A 41 6.35 -37.20 -0.93
CA GLY A 41 4.97 -37.60 -1.18
C GLY A 41 4.07 -36.44 -1.61
N ALA A 42 2.80 -36.76 -1.89
CA ALA A 42 1.80 -35.76 -2.23
C ALA A 42 1.61 -34.71 -1.10
N PHE A 43 1.62 -35.13 0.17
CA PHE A 43 1.43 -34.21 1.30
C PHE A 43 2.64 -33.29 1.52
N ASP A 44 3.86 -33.78 1.27
CA ASP A 44 5.07 -32.95 1.33
C ASP A 44 5.04 -31.86 0.27
N ARG A 45 4.56 -32.19 -0.93
CA ARG A 45 4.42 -31.22 -2.03
C ARG A 45 3.38 -30.16 -1.71
N VAL A 46 2.23 -30.55 -1.14
CA VAL A 46 1.20 -29.59 -0.70
C VAL A 46 1.76 -28.68 0.39
N THR A 47 2.46 -29.24 1.37
CA THR A 47 3.08 -28.48 2.46
C THR A 47 4.12 -27.50 1.93
N THR A 48 4.97 -27.95 0.99
CA THR A 48 5.98 -27.11 0.33
C THR A 48 5.32 -25.98 -0.46
N ALA A 49 4.27 -26.28 -1.22
CA ALA A 49 3.53 -25.28 -1.97
C ALA A 49 2.96 -24.22 -1.02
N ILE A 50 2.23 -24.63 0.02
CA ILE A 50 1.68 -23.71 1.03
C ILE A 50 2.80 -22.86 1.64
N SER A 51 3.89 -23.50 2.09
CA SER A 51 5.05 -22.83 2.69
C SER A 51 5.65 -21.76 1.76
N ASN A 52 5.82 -22.05 0.47
CA ASN A 52 6.36 -21.07 -0.49
C ASN A 52 5.49 -19.80 -0.60
N TYR A 53 4.17 -19.91 -0.39
CA TYR A 53 3.28 -18.75 -0.37
C TYR A 53 3.24 -18.06 0.99
N THR A 54 3.26 -18.81 2.09
CA THR A 54 2.93 -18.30 3.43
C THR A 54 4.13 -18.06 4.35
N ALA A 55 5.29 -18.70 4.10
CA ALA A 55 6.46 -18.57 4.95
C ALA A 55 7.06 -17.15 4.91
N GLY A 56 7.91 -16.84 5.90
CA GLY A 56 8.67 -15.59 5.90
C GLY A 56 9.53 -15.46 4.64
N GLY A 57 9.34 -14.36 3.88
CA GLY A 57 9.95 -14.19 2.55
C GLY A 57 9.18 -14.85 1.40
N GLY A 58 8.11 -15.58 1.70
CA GLY A 58 7.16 -16.09 0.72
C GLY A 58 6.37 -14.99 0.02
N LEU A 59 5.57 -15.37 -0.97
CA LEU A 59 4.89 -14.42 -1.86
C LEU A 59 3.90 -13.52 -1.10
N ILE A 60 3.12 -14.06 -0.17
CA ILE A 60 2.09 -13.29 0.55
C ILE A 60 2.72 -12.25 1.49
N PRO A 61 3.64 -12.61 2.42
CA PRO A 61 4.28 -11.62 3.28
C PRO A 61 5.10 -10.57 2.51
N THR A 62 5.70 -10.96 1.38
CA THR A 62 6.44 -10.03 0.51
C THR A 62 5.51 -9.01 -0.14
N ALA A 63 4.35 -9.45 -0.63
CA ALA A 63 3.34 -8.55 -1.18
C ALA A 63 2.80 -7.58 -0.11
N GLN A 64 2.52 -8.09 1.10
CA GLN A 64 2.11 -7.27 2.24
C GLN A 64 3.16 -6.21 2.59
N THR A 65 4.43 -6.62 2.73
CA THR A 65 5.55 -5.71 3.00
C THR A 65 5.67 -4.62 1.94
N ARG A 66 5.54 -4.98 0.66
CA ARG A 66 5.58 -4.02 -0.45
C ARG A 66 4.46 -2.98 -0.35
N LEU A 67 3.24 -3.42 -0.09
CA LEU A 67 2.08 -2.53 0.07
C LEU A 67 2.25 -1.60 1.28
N SER A 68 2.68 -2.13 2.42
CA SER A 68 2.98 -1.34 3.62
C SER A 68 4.05 -0.28 3.36
N ASN A 69 5.12 -0.64 2.64
CA ASN A 69 6.18 0.30 2.27
C ASN A 69 5.68 1.39 1.31
N GLN A 70 4.82 1.05 0.34
CA GLN A 70 4.20 2.03 -0.55
C GLN A 70 3.29 2.99 0.23
N LEU A 71 2.49 2.47 1.16
CA LEU A 71 1.64 3.28 2.03
C LEU A 71 2.47 4.24 2.87
N GLY A 72 3.57 3.78 3.48
CA GLY A 72 4.49 4.63 4.23
C GLY A 72 5.10 5.76 3.39
N LYS A 73 5.51 5.47 2.15
CA LYS A 73 6.01 6.49 1.21
C LYS A 73 4.96 7.55 0.88
N VAL A 74 3.70 7.13 0.66
CA VAL A 74 2.60 8.05 0.39
C VAL A 74 2.32 8.92 1.61
N ALA A 75 2.24 8.34 2.81
CA ALA A 75 2.05 9.07 4.06
C ALA A 75 3.15 10.13 4.28
N ASN A 76 4.42 9.76 4.09
CA ASN A 76 5.55 10.70 4.20
C ASN A 76 5.45 11.85 3.19
N ARG A 77 5.01 11.55 1.96
CA ARG A 77 4.81 12.59 0.92
C ARG A 77 3.67 13.53 1.28
N ILE A 78 2.59 13.03 1.87
CA ILE A 78 1.47 13.86 2.34
C ILE A 78 1.97 14.80 3.44
N ALA A 79 2.65 14.29 4.46
CA ALA A 79 3.19 15.10 5.56
C ALA A 79 4.16 16.19 5.06
N GLU A 80 4.99 15.87 4.07
CA GLU A 80 5.87 16.84 3.41
C GLU A 80 5.09 17.96 2.72
N LEU A 81 4.04 17.62 1.97
CA LEU A 81 3.20 18.58 1.27
C LEU A 81 2.41 19.46 2.25
N GLU A 82 1.90 18.90 3.34
CA GLU A 82 1.23 19.65 4.40
C GLU A 82 2.16 20.70 5.03
N ARG A 83 3.41 20.33 5.31
CA ARG A 83 4.41 21.27 5.84
C ARG A 83 4.71 22.39 4.86
N ARG A 84 4.88 22.07 3.57
CA ARG A 84 5.08 23.09 2.52
C ARG A 84 3.89 24.02 2.38
N LEU A 85 2.68 23.47 2.47
CA LEU A 85 1.44 24.25 2.42
C LEU A 85 1.36 25.20 3.63
N ALA A 86 1.72 24.75 4.83
CA ALA A 86 1.75 25.58 6.02
C ALA A 86 2.72 26.76 5.87
N ILE A 87 3.96 26.51 5.43
CA ILE A 87 4.96 27.55 5.17
C ILE A 87 4.45 28.55 4.12
N ARG A 88 3.88 28.04 3.02
CA ARG A 88 3.36 28.91 1.96
C ARG A 88 2.19 29.77 2.42
N LYS A 89 1.29 29.22 3.24
CA LYS A 89 0.19 29.99 3.85
C LYS A 89 0.73 31.10 4.75
N GLU A 90 1.72 30.81 5.59
CA GLU A 90 2.34 31.81 6.45
C GLU A 90 3.03 32.93 5.64
N ALA A 91 3.77 32.56 4.58
CA ALA A 91 4.40 33.53 3.69
C ALA A 91 3.37 34.44 3.01
N LEU A 92 2.28 33.86 2.49
CA LEU A 92 1.19 34.62 1.87
C LEU A 92 0.49 35.55 2.86
N HIS A 93 0.30 35.14 4.11
CA HIS A 93 -0.26 36.02 5.15
C HIS A 93 0.66 37.21 5.44
N LYS A 94 1.97 36.99 5.52
CA LYS A 94 2.96 38.07 5.73
C LYS A 94 2.98 39.03 4.53
N GLU A 95 2.96 38.49 3.32
CA GLU A 95 2.91 39.29 2.08
C GLU A 95 1.64 40.15 2.04
N PHE A 96 0.48 39.57 2.35
CA PHE A 96 -0.78 40.31 2.42
C PHE A 96 -0.73 41.48 3.40
N ILE A 97 -0.25 41.26 4.63
CA ILE A 97 -0.12 42.33 5.64
C ILE A 97 0.86 43.42 5.17
N ALA A 98 1.97 43.05 4.54
CA ALA A 98 2.93 44.01 4.01
C ALA A 98 2.34 44.84 2.85
N THR A 99 1.58 44.20 1.96
CA THR A 99 0.87 44.88 0.87
C THR A 99 -0.20 45.83 1.41
N ASP A 100 -0.99 45.41 2.41
CA ASP A 100 -1.98 46.28 3.05
C ASP A 100 -1.34 47.52 3.68
N LEU A 101 -0.21 47.35 4.37
CA LEU A 101 0.53 48.47 4.95
C LEU A 101 1.08 49.41 3.86
N ALA A 102 1.63 48.87 2.78
CA ALA A 102 2.14 49.66 1.66
C ALA A 102 1.03 50.46 0.97
N ILE A 103 -0.16 49.85 0.77
CA ILE A 103 -1.34 50.54 0.22
C ILE A 103 -1.80 51.64 1.18
N ALA A 104 -1.86 51.38 2.48
CA ALA A 104 -2.23 52.38 3.47
C ALA A 104 -1.27 53.58 3.48
N GLN A 105 0.04 53.32 3.40
CA GLN A 105 1.06 54.36 3.28
C GLN A 105 0.92 55.16 1.98
N LEU A 106 0.72 54.48 0.85
CA LEU A 106 0.53 55.12 -0.46
C LEU A 106 -0.72 56.01 -0.47
N ASN A 107 -1.83 55.56 0.11
CA ASN A 107 -3.05 56.36 0.29
C ASN A 107 -2.80 57.59 1.17
N ALA A 108 -2.06 57.44 2.27
CA ALA A 108 -1.70 58.57 3.13
C ALA A 108 -0.82 59.60 2.40
N SER A 109 0.16 59.15 1.60
CA SER A 109 1.00 60.02 0.78
C SER A 109 0.20 60.76 -0.29
N MET A 110 -0.75 60.09 -0.96
CA MET A 110 -1.64 60.75 -1.93
C MET A 110 -2.53 61.81 -1.28
N GLY A 111 -3.05 61.54 -0.08
CA GLY A 111 -3.85 62.52 0.68
C GLY A 111 -3.05 63.78 1.04
N GLN A 112 -1.78 63.62 1.43
CA GLN A 112 -0.88 64.74 1.69
C GLN A 112 -0.61 65.56 0.41
N LEU A 113 -0.32 64.90 -0.71
CA LEU A 113 -0.12 65.58 -2.01
C LEU A 113 -1.36 66.34 -2.47
N GLY A 114 -2.57 65.79 -2.28
CA GLY A 114 -3.82 66.48 -2.58
C GLY A 114 -4.01 67.75 -1.73
N SER A 115 -3.66 67.70 -0.45
CA SER A 115 -3.73 68.86 0.44
C SER A 115 -2.70 69.95 0.11
N LEU A 116 -1.49 69.56 -0.31
CA LEU A 116 -0.45 70.46 -0.81
C LEU A 116 -0.86 71.13 -2.12
N GLY A 117 -1.40 70.37 -3.08
CA GLY A 117 -1.90 70.91 -4.34
C GLY A 117 -3.02 71.94 -4.15
N ASN A 118 -3.96 71.67 -3.24
CA ASN A 118 -5.02 72.64 -2.88
C ASN A 118 -4.49 73.87 -2.13
N SER A 119 -3.38 73.75 -1.41
CA SER A 119 -2.76 74.87 -0.69
C SER A 119 -1.91 75.76 -1.62
N VAL A 120 -1.21 75.15 -2.58
CA VAL A 120 -0.42 75.87 -3.60
C VAL A 120 -1.32 76.53 -4.65
N SER A 121 -2.48 75.95 -4.98
CA SER A 121 -3.47 76.55 -5.88
C SER A 121 -4.23 77.75 -5.28
N LYS A 122 -4.11 78.01 -3.98
CA LYS A 122 -4.77 79.13 -3.28
C LYS A 122 -3.85 80.34 -3.05
N PHE A 123 -2.66 80.33 -3.66
CA PHE A 123 -1.80 81.50 -3.85
C PHE A 123 -1.78 81.87 -5.34
#